data_AF-H5YH86-F1
#
_entry.id   AF-H5YH86-F1
#
_cell.length_a   1.000
_cell.length_b   1.000
_cell.length_c   1.000
_cell.angle_alpha   90.00
_cell.angle_beta   90.00
_cell.angle_gamma   90.00
#
_symmetry.space_group_name_H-M   'P 1'
#
loop_
_entity.id
_entity.type
_entity.pdbx_description
1 polymer ?
#
loop_
_entity_poly.entity_id
_entity_poly.type
_entity_poly.pdbx_seq_one_letter_code
_entity_poly.pdbx_strand_id
1 'polypeptide(L)'
;MKSVLVIALAIGALVSTVLLVMEQLTDYSIAVMAWEMPGISAAYLFWGAVGSSVFLGVAITWAVNAIVYGAVAFVVLTIAKLAIRGLPE
;
A
#
# COMPACT_ATOMS: atom_id res chain seq x y z
N MET A 1 -3.54 -15.58 13.01
CA MET A 1 -3.18 -14.18 12.70
C MET A 1 -2.25 -14.10 11.49
N LYS A 2 -1.28 -15.01 11.33
CA LYS A 2 -0.38 -15.06 10.17
C LYS A 2 -1.09 -14.98 8.81
N SER A 3 -2.11 -15.82 8.55
CA SER A 3 -2.83 -15.79 7.26
C SER A 3 -3.55 -14.45 6.99
N VAL A 4 -4.08 -13.81 8.04
CA VAL A 4 -4.73 -12.50 7.92
C VAL A 4 -3.71 -11.43 7.52
N LEU A 5 -2.53 -11.45 8.13
CA LEU A 5 -1.44 -10.54 7.78
C LEU A 5 -0.97 -10.75 6.33
N VAL A 6 -0.78 -11.99 5.90
CA VAL A 6 -0.34 -12.30 4.53
C VAL A 6 -1.38 -11.82 3.50
N ILE A 7 -2.67 -12.08 3.74
CA ILE A 7 -3.75 -11.62 2.86
C ILE A 7 -3.80 -10.09 2.82
N ALA A 8 -3.67 -9.44 3.97
CA ALA A 8 -3.69 -7.98 4.05
C ALA A 8 -2.53 -7.33 3.27
N LEU A 9 -1.31 -7.87 3.40
CA LEU A 9 -0.16 -7.40 2.63
C LEU A 9 -0.33 -7.63 1.13
N ALA A 10 -0.92 -8.77 0.72
CA ALA A 10 -1.22 -9.04 -0.67
C ALA A 10 -2.23 -8.03 -1.24
N ILE A 11 -3.28 -7.70 -0.48
CA ILE A 11 -4.25 -6.65 -0.86
C ILE A 11 -3.54 -5.30 -1.00
N GLY A 12 -2.71 -4.92 -0.02
CA GLY A 12 -1.94 -3.68 -0.07
C GLY A 12 -1.03 -3.59 -1.31
N ALA A 13 -0.30 -4.66 -1.60
CA ALA A 13 0.57 -4.74 -2.78
C ALA A 13 -0.22 -4.57 -4.09
N LEU A 14 -1.40 -5.22 -4.21
CA LEU A 14 -2.28 -5.07 -5.36
C LEU A 14 -2.79 -3.64 -5.50
N VAL A 15 -3.25 -3.02 -4.41
CA VAL A 15 -3.72 -1.62 -4.42
C VAL A 15 -2.60 -0.68 -4.86
N SER A 16 -1.40 -0.83 -4.32
CA SER A 16 -0.26 0.01 -4.72
C SER A 16 0.13 -0.20 -6.18
N THR A 17 0.09 -1.43 -6.70
CA THR A 17 0.35 -1.67 -8.13
C THR A 17 -0.72 -1.02 -9.00
N VAL A 18 -2.00 -1.07 -8.61
CA VAL A 18 -3.08 -0.39 -9.34
C VAL A 18 -2.87 1.12 -9.34
N LEU A 19 -2.48 1.72 -8.22
CA LEU A 19 -2.23 3.15 -8.14
C LEU A 19 -1.07 3.59 -9.05
N LEU A 20 0.04 2.85 -9.06
CA LEU A 20 1.16 3.11 -9.99
C LEU A 20 0.75 3.01 -11.47
N VAL A 21 -0.10 2.04 -11.82
CA VAL A 21 -0.62 1.93 -13.20
C VAL A 21 -1.55 3.11 -13.51
N MET A 22 -2.41 3.49 -12.56
CA MET A 22 -3.34 4.60 -12.72
C MET A 22 -2.63 5.96 -12.81
N GLU A 23 -1.49 6.12 -12.16
CA GLU A 23 -0.67 7.32 -12.28
C GLU A 23 -0.31 7.60 -13.76
N GLN A 24 0.13 6.57 -14.49
CA GLN A 24 0.43 6.69 -15.92
C GLN A 24 -0.83 6.86 -16.78
N LEU A 25 -1.90 6.11 -16.48
CA LEU A 25 -3.14 6.17 -17.26
C LEU A 25 -3.91 7.49 -17.09
N THR A 26 -3.70 8.19 -15.97
CA THR A 26 -4.37 9.45 -15.66
C THR A 26 -3.49 10.68 -15.87
N ASP A 27 -2.35 10.52 -16.55
CA ASP A 27 -1.37 11.58 -16.79
C ASP A 27 -0.99 12.33 -15.49
N TYR A 28 -0.65 11.55 -14.46
CA TYR A 28 -0.23 12.06 -13.16
C TYR A 28 -1.27 12.98 -12.51
N SER A 29 -2.56 12.65 -12.65
CA SER A 29 -3.63 13.44 -12.07
C SER A 29 -3.46 13.64 -10.56
N ILE A 30 -3.72 14.86 -10.08
CA ILE A 30 -3.60 15.22 -8.65
C ILE A 30 -4.40 14.26 -7.77
N ALA A 31 -5.57 13.82 -8.25
CA ALA A 31 -6.43 12.89 -7.52
C ALA A 31 -5.73 11.55 -7.26
N VAL A 32 -5.08 10.94 -8.27
CA VAL A 32 -4.37 9.66 -8.11
C VAL A 32 -3.08 9.85 -7.31
N MET A 33 -2.31 10.91 -7.62
CA MET A 33 -1.07 11.24 -6.91
C MET A 33 -1.30 11.43 -5.41
N ALA A 34 -2.45 12.00 -5.00
CA ALA A 34 -2.79 12.17 -3.60
C ALA A 34 -2.85 10.84 -2.83
N TRP A 35 -3.30 9.75 -3.47
CA TRP A 35 -3.31 8.42 -2.87
C TRP A 35 -1.91 7.78 -2.85
N GLU A 36 -1.02 8.15 -3.77
CA GLU A 36 0.36 7.67 -3.79
C GLU A 36 1.28 8.37 -2.76
N MET A 37 0.82 9.48 -2.17
CA MET A 37 1.63 10.37 -1.32
C MET A 37 2.39 9.70 -0.18
N PRO A 38 1.87 8.70 0.55
CA PRO A 38 2.65 8.05 1.60
C PRO A 38 3.95 7.44 1.06
N GLY A 39 3.86 6.73 -0.06
CA GLY A 39 4.99 6.13 -0.75
C GLY A 39 5.91 7.16 -1.38
N ILE A 40 5.35 8.15 -2.07
CA ILE A 40 6.15 9.22 -2.70
C ILE A 40 6.94 9.99 -1.64
N SER A 41 6.32 10.31 -0.51
CA SER A 41 6.98 11.00 0.60
C SER A 41 8.14 10.18 1.17
N ALA A 42 7.97 8.86 1.30
CA ALA A 42 9.04 7.97 1.73
C ALA A 42 10.16 7.88 0.68
N ALA A 43 9.82 7.79 -0.61
CA ALA A 43 10.82 7.80 -1.68
C ALA A 43 11.65 9.10 -1.67
N TYR A 44 11.03 10.25 -1.43
CA TYR A 44 11.73 11.53 -1.25
C TYR A 44 12.63 11.53 -0.01
N LEU A 45 12.15 11.00 1.12
CA LEU A 45 12.94 10.93 2.36
C LEU A 45 14.23 10.12 2.16
N PHE A 46 14.16 9.03 1.39
CA PHE A 46 15.31 8.16 1.13
C PHE A 46 16.05 8.48 -0.17
N TRP A 47 15.69 9.55 -0.88
CA TRP A 47 16.20 9.85 -2.22
C TRP A 47 17.73 9.90 -2.31
N GLY A 48 18.37 10.60 -1.38
CA GLY A 48 19.83 10.68 -1.31
C GLY A 48 20.48 9.34 -0.92
N ALA A 49 19.82 8.55 -0.07
CA ALA A 49 20.32 7.26 0.38
C ALA A 49 20.29 6.19 -0.72
N VAL A 50 19.37 6.32 -1.68
CA VAL A 50 19.28 5.42 -2.85
C VAL A 50 20.01 5.94 -4.08
N GLY A 51 20.95 6.88 -3.90
CA GLY A 51 21.78 7.42 -4.99
C GLY A 51 20.99 8.16 -6.05
N SER A 52 19.87 8.79 -5.68
CA SER A 52 18.98 9.50 -6.61
C SER A 52 18.43 8.63 -7.75
N SER A 53 18.26 7.33 -7.50
CA SER A 53 17.70 6.38 -8.46
C SER A 53 16.17 6.47 -8.51
N VAL A 54 15.63 6.82 -9.69
CA VAL A 54 14.19 6.83 -9.96
C VAL A 54 13.58 5.45 -9.74
N PHE A 55 14.24 4.39 -10.23
CA PHE A 55 13.74 3.01 -10.10
C PHE A 55 13.59 2.60 -8.63
N LEU A 56 14.58 2.93 -7.79
CA LEU A 56 14.51 2.63 -6.36
C LEU A 56 13.47 3.50 -5.65
N GLY A 57 13.30 4.75 -6.08
CA GLY A 57 12.21 5.61 -5.61
C GLY A 57 10.83 4.98 -5.86
N VAL A 58 10.57 4.51 -7.08
CA VAL A 58 9.33 3.80 -7.43
C VAL A 58 9.14 2.52 -6.60
N ALA A 59 10.22 1.75 -6.40
CA ALA A 59 10.16 0.55 -5.56
C ALA A 59 9.82 0.87 -4.09
N ILE A 60 10.36 1.97 -3.55
CA ILE A 60 10.03 2.46 -2.20
C ILE A 60 8.58 2.92 -2.14
N THR A 61 8.14 3.71 -3.12
CA THR A 61 6.74 4.16 -3.21
C THR A 61 5.79 2.97 -3.18
N TRP A 62 6.06 1.97 -4.02
CA TRP A 62 5.28 0.74 -4.08
C TRP A 62 5.23 0.01 -2.73
N ALA A 63 6.40 -0.23 -2.13
CA ALA A 63 6.50 -0.99 -0.88
C ALA A 63 5.81 -0.28 0.29
N VAL A 64 5.96 1.03 0.40
CA VAL A 64 5.36 1.81 1.49
C VAL A 64 3.86 1.94 1.30
N ASN A 65 3.38 2.21 0.09
CA ASN A 65 1.94 2.21 -0.20
C ASN A 65 1.33 0.83 0.08
N ALA A 66 2.01 -0.26 -0.29
CA ALA A 66 1.57 -1.61 0.03
C ALA A 66 1.40 -1.85 1.55
N ILE A 67 2.31 -1.32 2.37
CA ILE A 67 2.20 -1.42 3.83
C ILE A 67 1.04 -0.58 4.35
N VAL A 68 0.89 0.66 3.88
CA VAL A 68 -0.18 1.58 4.33
C VAL A 68 -1.56 1.03 4.00
N TYR A 69 -1.79 0.64 2.74
CA TYR A 69 -3.07 0.07 2.32
C TYR A 69 -3.28 -1.34 2.89
N GLY A 70 -2.21 -2.12 3.04
CA GLY A 70 -2.26 -3.41 3.72
C GLY A 70 -2.64 -3.30 5.20
N ALA A 71 -2.20 -2.25 5.90
CA ALA A 71 -2.59 -2.03 7.30
C ALA A 71 -4.10 -1.80 7.45
N VAL A 72 -4.71 -1.04 6.53
CA VAL A 72 -6.17 -0.85 6.51
C VAL A 72 -6.88 -2.18 6.30
N ALA A 73 -6.46 -2.97 5.30
CA ALA A 73 -7.01 -4.30 5.06
C ALA A 73 -6.84 -5.23 6.27
N PHE A 74 -5.70 -5.17 6.96
CA PHE A 74 -5.41 -5.98 8.13
C PHE A 74 -6.38 -5.71 9.28
N VAL A 75 -6.68 -4.43 9.55
CA VAL A 75 -7.64 -4.02 10.59
C VAL A 75 -9.03 -4.57 10.26
N VAL A 76 -9.50 -4.37 9.03
CA VAL A 76 -10.82 -4.84 8.58
C VAL A 76 -10.94 -6.36 8.70
N LEU A 77 -9.96 -7.11 8.19
CA LEU A 77 -9.96 -8.57 8.24
C LEU A 77 -9.86 -9.10 9.67
N THR A 78 -9.13 -8.41 10.54
CA THR A 78 -9.04 -8.78 11.96
C THR A 78 -10.39 -8.60 12.66
N ILE A 79 -11.06 -7.47 12.46
CA ILE A 79 -12.39 -7.21 13.02
C ILE A 79 -13.40 -8.24 12.51
N ALA A 80 -13.44 -8.48 11.19
CA ALA A 80 -14.35 -9.45 10.58
C ALA A 80 -14.14 -10.86 11.16
N LYS A 81 -12.88 -11.28 11.32
CA LYS A 81 -12.56 -12.57 11.91
C LYS A 81 -13.00 -12.69 13.38
N LEU A 82 -12.86 -11.62 14.15
CA LEU A 82 -13.30 -11.60 15.56
C LEU A 82 -14.83 -11.65 15.66
N ALA A 83 -15.55 -10.91 14.81
CA ALA A 83 -17.00 -10.91 14.76
C ALA A 83 -17.57 -12.30 14.43
N ILE A 84 -17.01 -12.98 13.42
CA ILE A 84 -17.44 -14.34 13.04
C ILE A 84 -17.24 -15.34 14.17
N ARG A 85 -16.16 -15.22 14.94
CA ARG A 85 -15.89 -16.10 16.10
C ARG A 85 -16.85 -15.89 17.27
N GLY A 86 -17.55 -14.76 17.34
CA GLY A 86 -18.49 -14.43 18.40
C GLY A 86 -19.95 -14.81 18.10
N LEU A 87 -20.23 -15.41 16.95
CA LEU A 87 -21.58 -15.87 16.60
C LEU A 87 -21.89 -17.20 17.33
N PRO A 88 -23.01 -17.31 18.06
CA PRO A 88 -23.50 -18.59 18.55
C PRO A 88 -23.87 -19.48 17.36
N GLU A 89 -23.53 -20.78 17.45
CA GLU A 89 -23.86 -21.80 16.44
C GLU A 89 -25.37 -21.98 16.22
#